data_AF-A0A419E1X3-F1
#
_entry.id   AF-A0A419E1X3-F1
#
_cell.length_a   1.000
_cell.length_b   1.000
_cell.length_c   1.000
_cell.angle_alpha   90.00
_cell.angle_beta   90.00
_cell.angle_gamma   90.00
#
_symmetry.space_group_name_H-M   'P 1'
#
loop_
_entity.id
_entity.type
_entity.pdbx_description
1 polymer ?
#
loop_
_entity_poly.entity_id
_entity_poly.type
_entity_poly.pdbx_seq_one_letter_code
_entity_poly.pdbx_strand_id
1 'polypeptide(L)'
;MRVGRIANPTYFGCGLPRYGITRATHDIDIIVDLRETDYEALSQKFPLPRYYADPEMMKNSVEMGIMFNIIDSSEGIKADLVPLKREPDYQHAFDRRIRETFTDENEEPFEAWVAQPTDIIIGKLQAWNEGRSNKHPDDIFAILFFCLRGYSKYQIDIEEVAEHAARIGPETLDMWLKTLAKARNEIEKGDTPRKW
;
A
#
# COMPACT_ATOMS: atom_id res chain seq x y z
N MET A 1 16.36 10.73 10.85
CA MET A 1 15.43 10.74 9.69
C MET A 1 14.28 9.79 10.01
N ARG A 2 13.09 10.26 10.41
CA ARG A 2 11.91 9.39 10.47
C ARG A 2 11.26 9.37 9.09
N VAL A 3 11.99 8.89 8.09
CA VAL A 3 11.30 8.42 6.88
C VAL A 3 10.65 7.13 7.32
N GLY A 4 9.40 7.21 7.79
CA GLY A 4 8.52 6.07 7.73
C GLY A 4 8.36 5.80 6.25
N ARG A 5 9.27 5.01 5.67
CA ARG A 5 9.10 4.48 4.32
C ARG A 5 7.89 3.56 4.43
N ILE A 6 6.66 4.05 4.41
CA ILE A 6 5.52 3.14 4.34
C ILE A 6 5.32 2.91 2.86
N ALA A 7 6.11 2.00 2.29
CA ALA A 7 5.72 1.47 1.01
C ALA A 7 4.42 0.69 1.25
N ASN A 8 3.40 1.00 0.46
CA ASN A 8 2.34 0.05 0.21
C ASN A 8 3.03 -1.19 -0.39
N PRO A 9 3.11 -2.32 0.33
CA PRO A 9 3.96 -3.46 -0.03
C PRO A 9 3.46 -4.23 -1.26
N THR A 10 2.64 -3.59 -2.10
CA THR A 10 2.27 -4.15 -3.39
C THR A 10 3.53 -4.41 -4.21
N TYR A 11 4.51 -3.49 -4.24
CA TYR A 11 5.72 -3.66 -5.05
C TYR A 11 6.93 -2.93 -4.43
N PHE A 12 7.80 -3.66 -3.74
CA PHE A 12 9.21 -3.29 -3.65
C PHE A 12 9.94 -4.11 -4.71
N GLY A 13 10.77 -3.45 -5.54
CA GLY A 13 11.53 -4.07 -6.62
C GLY A 13 12.38 -5.23 -6.13
N CYS A 14 11.84 -6.45 -6.28
CA CYS A 14 12.53 -7.73 -6.44
C CYS A 14 11.44 -8.83 -6.49
N GLY A 15 11.15 -9.33 -7.70
CA GLY A 15 10.78 -10.72 -7.95
C GLY A 15 9.47 -11.35 -7.46
N LEU A 16 8.78 -10.92 -6.39
CA LEU A 16 7.60 -11.64 -5.88
C LEU A 16 6.52 -10.74 -5.23
N PRO A 17 5.22 -10.93 -5.55
CA PRO A 17 4.12 -10.29 -4.83
C PRO A 17 3.99 -10.84 -3.40
N ARG A 18 4.17 -9.99 -2.38
CA ARG A 18 4.06 -10.41 -0.98
C ARG A 18 2.62 -10.69 -0.53
N TYR A 19 1.61 -10.19 -1.26
CA TYR A 19 0.18 -10.45 -1.01
C TYR A 19 -0.56 -10.99 -2.24
N GLY A 20 0.14 -11.67 -3.16
CA GLY A 20 -0.49 -12.38 -4.28
C GLY A 20 -0.99 -11.50 -5.44
N ILE A 21 -0.59 -10.23 -5.52
CA ILE A 21 -0.98 -9.32 -6.61
C ILE A 21 0.06 -9.41 -7.74
N THR A 22 -0.28 -10.05 -8.87
CA THR A 22 0.68 -10.33 -9.98
C THR A 22 0.70 -9.27 -11.09
N ARG A 23 0.12 -8.09 -10.90
CA ARG A 23 0.06 -7.06 -11.94
C ARG A 23 1.30 -6.16 -11.90
N ALA A 24 1.99 -6.05 -13.03
CA ALA A 24 3.07 -5.07 -13.23
C ALA A 24 2.52 -3.65 -13.25
N THR A 25 2.23 -3.08 -12.08
CA THR A 25 1.99 -1.64 -11.89
C THR A 25 3.24 -1.06 -11.24
N HIS A 26 3.95 -0.23 -11.99
CA HIS A 26 5.24 0.39 -11.62
C HIS A 26 5.09 1.54 -10.61
N ASP A 27 3.96 1.62 -9.89
CA ASP A 27 3.60 2.73 -9.03
C ASP A 27 3.78 2.30 -7.57
N ILE A 28 4.73 2.92 -6.87
CA ILE A 28 4.99 2.68 -5.45
C ILE A 28 4.34 3.80 -4.64
N ASP A 29 3.29 3.50 -3.86
CA ASP A 29 2.70 4.46 -2.94
C ASP A 29 3.49 4.51 -1.62
N ILE A 30 3.89 5.71 -1.19
CA ILE A 30 4.64 5.93 0.05
C ILE A 30 3.97 7.01 0.90
N ILE A 31 3.51 6.64 2.10
CA ILE A 31 3.07 7.65 3.09
C ILE A 31 4.29 8.27 3.75
N VAL A 32 4.37 9.60 3.78
CA VAL A 32 5.53 10.33 4.30
C VAL A 32 5.16 11.40 5.34
N ASP A 33 5.99 11.47 6.39
CA ASP A 33 6.00 12.55 7.38
C ASP A 33 7.34 13.29 7.24
N LEU A 34 7.40 14.23 6.29
CA LEU A 34 8.61 15.00 5.97
C LEU A 34 8.67 16.28 6.80
N ARG A 35 9.85 16.58 7.33
CA ARG A 35 10.18 17.88 7.96
C ARG A 35 10.99 18.72 6.98
N GLU A 36 11.18 20.01 7.27
CA GLU A 36 11.92 20.92 6.39
C GLU A 36 13.31 20.39 5.99
N THR A 37 14.05 19.77 6.92
CA THR A 37 15.37 19.20 6.63
C THR A 37 15.34 17.96 5.73
N ASP A 38 14.18 17.31 5.61
CA ASP A 38 14.05 16.04 4.90
C ASP A 38 13.88 16.25 3.37
N TYR A 39 13.40 17.42 2.91
CA TYR A 39 13.20 17.71 1.48
C TYR A 39 14.51 17.76 0.70
N GLU A 40 15.48 18.56 1.18
CA GLU A 40 16.81 18.65 0.54
C GLU A 40 17.53 17.29 0.58
N ALA A 41 17.46 16.59 1.72
CA ALA A 41 18.07 15.28 1.87
C ALA A 41 17.46 14.23 0.93
N LEU A 42 16.17 14.32 0.64
CA LEU A 42 15.50 13.43 -0.32
C LEU A 42 15.91 13.77 -1.75
N SER A 43 15.91 15.06 -2.13
CA SER A 43 16.36 15.52 -3.44
C SER A 43 17.82 15.12 -3.73
N GLN A 44 18.72 15.25 -2.75
CA GLN A 44 20.13 14.85 -2.90
C GLN A 44 20.32 13.34 -3.10
N LYS A 45 19.41 12.50 -2.58
CA LYS A 45 19.44 11.05 -2.81
C LYS A 45 18.92 10.66 -4.19
N PHE A 46 18.11 11.52 -4.80
CA PHE A 46 17.50 11.30 -6.10
C PHE A 46 17.85 12.46 -7.05
N PRO A 47 19.14 12.64 -7.39
CA PRO A 47 19.57 13.76 -8.22
C PRO A 47 19.25 13.55 -9.71
N LEU A 48 19.14 14.67 -10.41
CA LEU A 48 19.18 14.71 -11.88
C LEU A 48 20.52 14.15 -12.41
N PRO A 49 20.56 13.64 -13.65
CA PRO A 49 19.46 13.60 -14.63
C PRO A 49 18.55 12.38 -14.50
N ARG A 50 18.91 11.39 -13.67
CA ARG A 50 18.15 10.13 -13.57
C ARG A 50 16.81 10.34 -12.88
N TYR A 51 16.80 11.06 -11.76
CA TYR A 51 15.59 11.26 -10.98
C TYR A 51 15.15 12.72 -11.00
N TYR A 52 13.84 12.92 -11.14
CA TYR A 52 13.21 14.22 -10.92
C TYR A 52 12.63 14.25 -9.50
N ALA A 53 13.25 15.06 -8.64
CA ALA A 53 12.91 15.19 -7.23
C ALA A 53 13.21 16.63 -6.76
N ASP A 54 12.33 17.57 -7.09
CA ASP A 54 12.49 18.99 -6.75
C ASP A 54 12.08 19.30 -5.29
N PRO A 55 12.98 19.84 -4.45
CA PRO A 55 12.72 20.01 -3.02
C PRO A 55 11.67 21.11 -2.73
N GLU A 56 11.55 22.13 -3.57
CA GLU A 56 10.56 23.19 -3.41
C GLU A 56 9.16 22.67 -3.74
N MET A 57 9.03 21.91 -4.83
CA MET A 57 7.79 21.22 -5.21
C MET A 57 7.35 20.21 -4.14
N MET A 58 8.28 19.43 -3.57
CA MET A 58 7.97 18.54 -2.45
C MET A 58 7.46 19.31 -1.23
N LYS A 59 8.14 20.41 -0.85
CA LYS A 59 7.75 21.24 0.30
C LYS A 59 6.35 21.79 0.12
N ASN A 60 6.09 22.44 -1.01
CA ASN A 60 4.79 23.02 -1.34
C ASN A 60 3.69 21.95 -1.34
N SER A 61 3.98 20.76 -1.87
CA SER A 61 3.01 19.66 -1.93
C SER A 61 2.64 19.14 -0.54
N VAL A 62 3.63 18.97 0.34
CA VAL A 62 3.39 18.55 1.73
C VAL A 62 2.65 19.62 2.53
N GLU A 63 2.96 20.90 2.34
CA GLU A 63 2.26 22.01 2.98
C GLU A 63 0.79 22.11 2.55
N MET A 64 0.53 21.88 1.26
CA MET A 64 -0.82 21.85 0.70
C MET A 64 -1.57 20.53 0.98
N GLY A 65 -0.90 19.52 1.53
CA GLY A 65 -1.48 18.19 1.78
C GLY A 65 -1.80 17.41 0.50
N ILE A 66 -1.15 17.73 -0.61
CA ILE A 66 -1.35 17.07 -1.91
C ILE A 66 -0.25 16.04 -2.17
N MET A 67 -0.61 15.01 -2.94
CA MET A 67 0.34 13.98 -3.37
C MET A 67 1.36 14.57 -4.35
N PHE A 68 2.60 14.09 -4.27
CA PHE A 68 3.68 14.41 -5.20
C PHE A 68 4.41 13.13 -5.60
N ASN A 69 5.24 13.18 -6.63
CA ASN A 69 5.96 12.02 -7.10
C ASN A 69 7.46 12.24 -7.22
N ILE A 70 8.21 11.15 -7.16
CA ILE A 70 9.60 11.06 -7.60
C ILE A 70 9.59 10.21 -8.87
N ILE A 71 10.19 10.73 -9.93
CA ILE A 71 10.16 10.09 -11.26
C ILE A 71 11.57 9.63 -11.63
N ASP A 72 11.74 8.35 -11.92
CA ASP A 72 12.92 7.84 -12.62
C ASP A 72 12.72 8.07 -14.13
N SER A 73 13.46 9.03 -14.67
CA SER A 73 13.37 9.40 -16.09
C SER A 73 14.03 8.38 -17.01
N SER A 74 14.87 7.49 -16.49
CA SER A 74 15.56 6.47 -17.28
C SER A 74 14.68 5.23 -17.49
N GLU A 75 13.97 4.83 -16.43
CA GLU A 75 13.12 3.63 -16.45
C GLU A 75 11.63 3.94 -16.63
N GLY A 76 11.23 5.22 -16.53
CA GLY A 76 9.83 5.64 -16.61
C GLY A 76 8.99 5.25 -15.40
N ILE A 77 9.66 4.90 -14.29
CA ILE A 77 9.04 4.45 -13.03
C ILE A 77 8.72 5.66 -12.14
N LYS A 78 7.65 5.55 -11.36
CA LYS A 78 7.20 6.63 -10.47
C LYS A 78 6.94 6.09 -9.07
N ALA A 79 7.40 6.84 -8.08
CA ALA A 79 6.96 6.66 -6.71
C ALA A 79 6.00 7.79 -6.36
N ASP A 80 4.79 7.46 -5.92
CA ASP A 80 3.78 8.40 -5.46
C ASP A 80 3.93 8.57 -3.94
N LEU A 81 4.15 9.81 -3.49
CA LEU A 81 4.35 10.17 -2.09
C LEU A 81 3.12 10.92 -1.58
N VAL A 82 2.52 10.38 -0.53
CA VAL A 82 1.31 10.90 0.09
C VAL A 82 1.65 11.51 1.45
N PRO A 83 1.47 12.83 1.65
CA PRO A 83 1.73 13.44 2.95
C PRO A 83 0.83 12.87 4.03
N LEU A 84 1.39 12.58 5.21
CA LEU A 84 0.65 12.04 6.36
C LEU A 84 -0.52 12.94 6.80
N LYS A 85 -0.40 14.25 6.56
CA LYS A 85 -1.43 15.25 6.90
C LYS A 85 -2.68 15.18 6.02
N ARG A 86 -2.66 14.43 4.91
CA ARG A 86 -3.76 14.39 3.95
C ARG A 86 -5.03 13.81 4.54
N GLU A 87 -4.92 12.70 5.28
CA GLU A 87 -6.09 11.99 5.82
C GLU A 87 -5.82 11.50 7.25
N PRO A 88 -6.79 11.66 8.18
CA PRO A 88 -6.64 11.18 9.55
C PRO A 88 -6.35 9.67 9.64
N ASP A 89 -6.97 8.87 8.78
CA ASP A 89 -6.81 7.41 8.78
C ASP A 89 -5.37 6.99 8.42
N TYR A 90 -4.62 7.83 7.68
CA TYR A 90 -3.22 7.57 7.39
C TYR A 90 -2.32 7.72 8.63
N GLN A 91 -2.70 8.54 9.61
CA GLN A 91 -1.96 8.63 10.88
C GLN A 91 -2.04 7.32 11.65
N HIS A 92 -3.24 6.73 11.70
CA HIS A 92 -3.43 5.45 12.37
C HIS A 92 -2.61 4.33 11.71
N ALA A 93 -2.70 4.21 10.38
CA ALA A 93 -1.90 3.27 9.61
C ALA A 93 -0.39 3.51 9.77
N PHE A 94 0.02 4.78 9.85
CA PHE A 94 1.42 5.15 10.02
C PHE A 94 1.96 4.74 11.39
N ASP A 95 1.18 4.90 12.45
CA ASP A 95 1.62 4.58 13.81
C ASP A 95 1.76 3.07 14.04
N ARG A 96 0.91 2.25 13.42
CA ARG A 96 0.97 0.79 13.53
C ARG A 96 1.75 0.10 12.41
N ARG A 97 2.49 0.84 11.59
CA ARG A 97 3.35 0.28 10.53
C ARG A 97 4.29 -0.79 11.07
N ILE A 98 4.56 -1.80 10.25
CA ILE A 98 5.37 -2.97 10.59
C ILE A 98 6.72 -2.91 9.87
N ARG A 99 7.77 -3.39 10.52
CA ARG A 99 9.11 -3.47 9.91
C ARG A 99 9.28 -4.82 9.26
N GLU A 100 9.70 -4.79 8.00
CA GLU A 100 9.85 -5.98 7.17
C GLU A 100 11.19 -6.01 6.47
N THR A 101 11.73 -7.21 6.32
CA THR A 101 12.94 -7.46 5.54
C THR A 101 12.56 -7.84 4.12
N PHE A 102 13.23 -7.21 3.17
CA PHE A 102 13.15 -7.41 1.74
C PHE A 102 14.52 -7.77 1.21
N THR A 103 14.56 -8.27 -0.01
CA THR A 103 15.79 -8.62 -0.72
C THR A 103 15.82 -7.77 -1.98
N ASP A 104 16.93 -7.12 -2.28
CA ASP A 104 17.08 -6.32 -3.50
C ASP A 104 17.44 -7.19 -4.72
N GLU A 105 17.72 -6.55 -5.85
CA GLU A 105 18.12 -7.21 -7.10
C GLU A 105 19.46 -7.96 -7.02
N ASN A 106 20.29 -7.64 -6.03
CA ASN A 106 21.60 -8.25 -5.78
C ASN A 106 21.53 -9.31 -4.68
N GLU A 107 20.33 -9.74 -4.29
CA GLU A 107 20.07 -10.67 -3.19
C GLU A 107 20.45 -10.14 -1.80
N GLU A 108 20.67 -8.83 -1.64
CA GLU A 108 21.04 -8.23 -0.37
C GLU A 108 19.80 -7.88 0.48
N PRO A 109 19.77 -8.25 1.77
CA PRO A 109 18.64 -7.95 2.62
C PRO A 109 18.62 -6.48 3.04
N PHE A 110 17.46 -5.85 2.94
CA PHE A 110 17.21 -4.51 3.47
C PHE A 110 15.89 -4.47 4.25
N GLU A 111 15.77 -3.52 5.17
CA GLU A 111 14.54 -3.34 5.93
C GLU A 111 13.76 -2.12 5.48
N ALA A 112 12.44 -2.26 5.41
CA ALA A 112 11.51 -1.17 5.14
C ALA A 112 10.33 -1.23 6.10
N TRP A 113 9.69 -0.07 6.32
CA TRP A 113 8.39 -0.06 6.97
C TRP A 113 7.31 -0.38 5.93
N VAL A 114 6.24 -1.05 6.33
CA VAL A 114 5.11 -1.30 5.46
C VAL A 114 3.82 -1.17 6.25
N ALA A 115 2.75 -0.83 5.55
CA ALA A 115 1.42 -0.82 6.13
C ALA A 115 0.97 -2.24 6.48
N GLN A 116 0.16 -2.39 7.52
CA GLN A 116 -0.42 -3.69 7.85
C GLN A 116 -1.49 -4.07 6.82
N PRO A 117 -1.78 -5.37 6.60
CA PRO A 117 -2.84 -5.79 5.69
C PRO A 117 -4.19 -5.12 5.93
N THR A 118 -4.58 -4.95 7.20
CA THR A 118 -5.80 -4.23 7.60
C THR A 118 -5.84 -2.81 7.05
N ASP A 119 -4.78 -2.03 7.24
CA ASP A 119 -4.68 -0.64 6.76
C ASP A 119 -4.69 -0.54 5.23
N ILE A 120 -4.01 -1.46 4.56
CA ILE A 120 -3.97 -1.50 3.09
C ILE A 120 -5.38 -1.73 2.54
N ILE A 121 -6.14 -2.61 3.17
CA ILE A 121 -7.54 -2.86 2.78
C ILE A 121 -8.39 -1.61 3.04
N ILE A 122 -8.27 -0.97 4.20
CA ILE A 122 -9.00 0.28 4.52
C ILE A 122 -8.72 1.36 3.47
N GLY A 123 -7.45 1.60 3.12
CA GLY A 123 -7.08 2.58 2.09
C GLY A 123 -7.66 2.22 0.71
N LYS A 124 -7.71 0.94 0.36
CA LYS A 124 -8.36 0.48 -0.89
C LYS A 124 -9.88 0.65 -0.88
N LEU A 125 -10.54 0.55 0.27
CA LEU A 125 -11.97 0.84 0.41
C LEU A 125 -12.27 2.33 0.16
N GLN A 126 -11.43 3.22 0.70
CA GLN A 126 -11.55 4.67 0.45
C GLN A 126 -11.35 4.99 -1.04
N ALA A 127 -10.28 4.47 -1.64
CA ALA A 127 -10.00 4.66 -3.07
C ALA A 127 -11.13 4.08 -3.97
N TRP A 128 -11.72 2.95 -3.57
CA TRP A 128 -12.89 2.42 -4.26
C TRP A 128 -14.10 3.34 -4.15
N ASN A 129 -14.35 3.95 -3.00
CA ASN A 129 -15.46 4.86 -2.82
C ASN A 129 -15.35 6.09 -3.74
N GLU A 130 -14.13 6.61 -3.92
CA GLU A 130 -13.83 7.75 -4.80
C GLU A 130 -13.89 7.40 -6.28
N GLY A 131 -13.29 6.27 -6.69
CA GLY A 131 -13.08 5.93 -8.11
C GLY A 131 -13.97 4.83 -8.67
N ARG A 132 -14.64 4.05 -7.82
CA ARG A 132 -15.51 2.89 -8.14
C ARG A 132 -14.88 1.87 -9.11
N SER A 133 -13.55 1.77 -9.08
CA SER A 133 -12.79 0.89 -9.97
C SER A 133 -12.81 -0.56 -9.49
N ASN A 134 -13.07 -1.49 -10.41
CA ASN A 134 -13.03 -2.94 -10.12
C ASN A 134 -11.64 -3.46 -9.70
N LYS A 135 -10.58 -2.66 -9.90
CA LYS A 135 -9.23 -3.00 -9.47
C LYS A 135 -9.11 -3.11 -7.95
N HIS A 136 -9.88 -2.33 -7.18
CA HIS A 136 -9.78 -2.33 -5.72
C HIS A 136 -10.36 -3.61 -5.09
N PRO A 137 -11.58 -4.08 -5.45
CA PRO A 137 -12.09 -5.38 -4.99
C PRO A 137 -11.15 -6.56 -5.30
N ASP A 138 -10.54 -6.58 -6.48
CA ASP A 138 -9.60 -7.65 -6.86
C ASP A 138 -8.32 -7.64 -6.00
N ASP A 139 -7.80 -6.46 -5.66
CA ASP A 139 -6.66 -6.33 -4.75
C ASP A 139 -7.03 -6.76 -3.33
N ILE A 140 -8.19 -6.32 -2.83
CA ILE A 140 -8.69 -6.70 -1.50
C ILE A 140 -8.86 -8.21 -1.42
N PHE A 141 -9.41 -8.84 -2.47
CA PHE A 141 -9.53 -10.28 -2.57
C PHE A 141 -8.18 -10.99 -2.50
N ALA A 142 -7.16 -10.52 -3.23
CA ALA A 142 -5.84 -11.13 -3.23
C ALA A 142 -5.17 -11.08 -1.83
N ILE A 143 -5.24 -9.92 -1.16
CA ILE A 143 -4.72 -9.74 0.21
C ILE A 143 -5.45 -10.67 1.19
N LEU A 144 -6.80 -10.71 1.12
CA LEU A 144 -7.61 -11.59 1.96
C LEU A 144 -7.26 -13.06 1.72
N PHE A 145 -7.22 -13.49 0.47
CA PHE A 145 -6.91 -14.87 0.11
C PHE A 145 -5.55 -15.29 0.66
N PHE A 146 -4.53 -14.45 0.49
CA PHE A 146 -3.18 -14.72 0.98
C PHE A 146 -3.11 -14.79 2.51
N CYS A 147 -3.72 -13.83 3.20
CA CYS A 147 -3.67 -13.77 4.67
C CYS A 147 -4.52 -14.87 5.34
N LEU A 148 -5.74 -15.10 4.86
CA LEU A 148 -6.65 -16.09 5.43
C LEU A 148 -6.19 -17.54 5.19
N ARG A 149 -5.37 -17.79 4.16
CA ARG A 149 -4.70 -19.09 3.93
C ARG A 149 -3.49 -19.32 4.83
N GLY A 150 -3.10 -18.34 5.64
CA GLY A 150 -1.95 -18.42 6.53
C GLY A 150 -0.60 -18.22 5.84
N TYR A 151 -0.57 -17.67 4.62
CA TYR A 151 0.69 -17.32 3.96
C TYR A 151 1.29 -16.01 4.48
N SER A 152 0.48 -15.20 5.18
CA SER A 152 0.95 -14.03 5.91
C SER A 152 1.14 -14.36 7.39
N LYS A 153 2.21 -13.81 7.98
CA LYS A 153 2.42 -13.82 9.44
C LYS A 153 1.51 -12.82 10.18
N TYR A 154 0.86 -11.92 9.44
CA TYR A 154 -0.06 -10.92 9.98
C TYR A 154 -1.51 -11.31 9.72
N GLN A 155 -2.33 -11.09 10.74
CA GLN A 155 -3.78 -11.28 10.66
C GLN A 155 -4.45 -9.99 10.18
N ILE A 156 -5.59 -10.15 9.53
CA ILE A 156 -6.45 -9.03 9.14
C ILE A 156 -7.51 -8.87 10.23
N ASP A 157 -7.68 -7.65 10.72
CA ASP A 157 -8.81 -7.30 11.58
C ASP A 157 -10.06 -7.08 10.71
N ILE A 158 -10.85 -8.14 10.58
CA ILE A 158 -12.05 -8.14 9.73
C ILE A 158 -13.14 -7.24 10.29
N GLU A 159 -13.20 -7.10 11.61
CA GLU A 159 -14.21 -6.29 12.30
C GLU A 159 -13.91 -4.81 12.08
N GLU A 160 -12.66 -4.39 12.27
CA GLU A 160 -12.22 -3.02 12.02
C GLU A 160 -12.46 -2.58 10.57
N VAL A 161 -12.13 -3.45 9.61
CA VAL A 161 -12.37 -3.17 8.18
C VAL A 161 -13.86 -3.02 7.91
N ALA A 162 -14.72 -3.86 8.51
CA ALA A 162 -16.16 -3.77 8.34
C ALA A 162 -16.73 -2.47 8.94
N GLU A 163 -16.25 -2.06 10.12
CA GLU A 163 -16.62 -0.79 10.74
C GLU A 163 -16.23 0.41 9.87
N HIS A 164 -15.03 0.40 9.29
CA HIS A 164 -14.57 1.45 8.38
C HIS A 164 -15.38 1.46 7.07
N ALA A 165 -15.64 0.28 6.48
CA ALA A 165 -16.48 0.16 5.30
C ALA A 165 -17.89 0.75 5.53
N ALA A 166 -18.49 0.45 6.70
CA ALA A 166 -19.77 0.99 7.11
C ALA A 166 -19.76 2.51 7.29
N ARG A 167 -18.66 3.07 7.84
CA ARG A 167 -18.47 4.52 8.00
C ARG A 167 -18.36 5.24 6.66
N ILE A 168 -17.72 4.62 5.67
CA ILE A 168 -17.60 5.16 4.30
C ILE A 168 -18.98 5.18 3.62
N GLY A 169 -19.72 4.06 3.70
CA GLY A 169 -21.10 4.00 3.19
C GLY A 169 -21.61 2.59 2.93
N PRO A 170 -22.94 2.45 2.71
CA PRO A 170 -23.59 1.14 2.57
C PRO A 170 -23.11 0.35 1.34
N GLU A 171 -22.78 1.03 0.24
CA GLU A 171 -22.27 0.38 -0.98
C GLU A 171 -20.86 -0.17 -0.78
N THR A 172 -20.01 0.56 -0.05
CA THR A 172 -18.65 0.12 0.30
C THR A 172 -18.70 -1.07 1.23
N LEU A 173 -19.60 -1.05 2.22
CA LEU A 173 -19.85 -2.19 3.10
C LEU A 173 -20.33 -3.42 2.32
N ASP A 174 -21.30 -3.26 1.41
CA ASP A 174 -21.78 -4.37 0.57
C ASP A 174 -20.66 -4.95 -0.31
N MET A 175 -19.84 -4.10 -0.92
CA MET A 175 -18.66 -4.54 -1.69
C MET A 175 -17.65 -5.30 -0.82
N TRP A 176 -17.35 -4.80 0.37
CA TRP A 176 -16.47 -5.47 1.33
C TRP A 176 -17.00 -6.86 1.70
N LEU A 177 -18.27 -6.94 2.11
CA LEU A 177 -18.90 -8.20 2.52
C LEU A 177 -18.92 -9.23 1.38
N LYS A 178 -19.24 -8.80 0.15
CA LYS A 178 -19.17 -9.66 -1.04
C LYS A 178 -17.76 -10.18 -1.30
N THR A 179 -16.76 -9.31 -1.18
CA THR A 179 -15.35 -9.67 -1.41
C THR A 179 -14.84 -10.63 -0.35
N LEU A 180 -15.18 -10.40 0.92
CA LEU A 180 -14.86 -11.29 2.04
C LEU A 180 -15.52 -12.67 1.90
N ALA A 181 -16.82 -12.70 1.57
CA ALA A 181 -17.53 -13.96 1.34
C ALA A 181 -16.94 -14.74 0.18
N LYS A 182 -16.58 -14.06 -0.93
CA LYS A 182 -15.88 -14.66 -2.07
C LYS A 182 -14.55 -15.27 -1.63
N ALA A 183 -13.72 -14.54 -0.88
CA ALA A 183 -12.43 -15.03 -0.40
C ALA A 183 -12.59 -16.29 0.48
N ARG A 184 -13.51 -16.29 1.45
CA ARG A 184 -13.78 -17.46 2.31
C ARG A 184 -14.25 -18.68 1.50
N ASN A 185 -15.18 -18.49 0.59
CA ASN A 185 -15.70 -19.56 -0.26
C ASN A 185 -14.60 -20.20 -1.13
N GLU A 186 -13.69 -19.40 -1.69
CA GLU A 186 -12.59 -19.92 -2.52
C GLU A 186 -11.56 -20.70 -1.68
N ILE A 187 -11.34 -20.30 -0.43
CA ILE A 187 -10.49 -21.04 0.51
C ILE A 187 -11.10 -22.40 0.84
N GLU A 188 -12.39 -22.45 1.17
CA GLU A 188 -13.12 -23.68 1.48
C GLU A 188 -13.14 -24.66 0.29
N LYS A 189 -13.34 -24.16 -0.94
CA LYS A 189 -13.28 -24.97 -2.17
C LYS A 189 -11.88 -25.52 -2.44
N GLY A 190 -10.83 -24.76 -2.12
CA GLY A 190 -9.44 -25.20 -2.25
C GLY A 190 -9.04 -26.27 -1.23
N ASP A 191 -9.70 -26.31 -0.08
CA ASP A 191 -9.45 -27.28 1.01
C ASP A 191 -10.37 -28.51 0.95
N THR A 192 -11.39 -28.50 0.08
CA THR A 192 -12.19 -29.71 -0.18
C THR A 192 -11.34 -30.69 -1.00
N PRO A 193 -11.04 -31.92 -0.50
CA PRO A 193 -10.36 -32.91 -1.31
C PRO A 193 -11.22 -33.18 -2.54
N ARG A 194 -10.65 -33.00 -3.74
CA ARG A 194 -11.27 -33.51 -4.96
C ARG A 194 -11.40 -35.02 -4.79
N LYS A 195 -12.59 -35.50 -4.46
CA LYS A 195 -12.94 -36.92 -4.52
C LYS A 195 -12.80 -37.34 -5.99
N TRP A 196 -11.72 -38.02 -6.29
CA TRP A 196 -11.54 -38.80 -7.52
C TRP A 196 -12.36 -40.08 -7.43
#